data_AF-A0A501PEZ4-F1
#
_entry.id   AF-A0A501PEZ4-F1
#
_cell.length_a   1.000
_cell.length_b   1.000
_cell.length_c   1.000
_cell.angle_alpha   90.00
_cell.angle_beta   90.00
_cell.angle_gamma   90.00
#
_symmetry.space_group_name_H-M   'P 1'
#
loop_
_entity.id
_entity.type
_entity.pdbx_description
1 polymer ?
#
loop_
_entity_poly.entity_id
_entity_poly.type
_entity_poly.pdbx_seq_one_letter_code
_entity_poly.pdbx_strand_id
1 'polypeptide(L)'
;MSNLFVKFQNIFEGKSEQFKGYSKYKGKVANELLKDEVSNVLKKNSLPFKVSEINAFVAGSKFEYDLLILKDDANSDNFAYKNEDVKAIIECKVNGLYDPEKNTDSIAKAINEVRRLNKDVAFGYVTFSEVVPKKETSVHYWDLTKKFLHQKVTYSHLFAVTLRTGNKVIDSTTPEDFEKFILKLCSC
;
A
#
# COMPACT_ATOMS: atom_id res chain seq x y z
N MET A 1 -3.16 19.78 -7.22
CA MET A 1 -2.25 18.64 -7.49
C MET A 1 -3.08 17.46 -7.99
N SER A 2 -2.60 16.69 -8.97
CA SER A 2 -3.28 15.46 -9.41
C SER A 2 -3.21 14.41 -8.30
N ASN A 3 -4.28 13.62 -8.14
CA ASN A 3 -4.27 12.52 -7.19
C ASN A 3 -3.39 11.36 -7.67
N LEU A 4 -3.07 10.45 -6.75
CA LEU A 4 -2.16 9.33 -6.98
C LEU A 4 -2.57 8.44 -8.16
N PHE A 5 -3.87 8.28 -8.41
CA PHE A 5 -4.38 7.46 -9.51
C PHE A 5 -4.17 8.12 -10.88
N VAL A 6 -4.40 9.42 -11.00
CA VAL A 6 -4.14 10.15 -12.26
C VAL A 6 -2.64 10.14 -12.59
N LYS A 7 -1.78 10.34 -11.60
CA LYS A 7 -0.31 10.22 -11.78
C LYS A 7 0.05 8.83 -12.31
N PHE A 8 -0.51 7.78 -11.70
CA PHE A 8 -0.31 6.40 -12.13
C PHE A 8 -0.78 6.15 -13.57
N GLN A 9 -1.99 6.60 -13.93
CA GLN A 9 -2.52 6.46 -15.28
C GLN A 9 -1.61 7.16 -16.30
N ASN A 10 -1.18 8.38 -16.05
CA ASN A 10 -0.30 9.11 -16.98
C ASN A 10 1.01 8.37 -17.25
N ILE A 11 1.62 7.77 -16.22
CA ILE A 11 2.86 6.99 -16.38
C ILE A 11 2.60 5.71 -17.15
N PHE A 12 1.49 5.01 -16.85
CA PHE A 12 1.17 3.73 -17.45
C PHE A 12 0.66 3.87 -18.89
N GLU A 13 -0.24 4.81 -19.15
CA GLU A 13 -0.82 5.10 -20.48
C GLU A 13 0.26 5.59 -21.44
N GLY A 14 1.17 6.47 -20.99
CA GLY A 14 2.31 6.95 -21.78
C GLY A 14 3.31 5.86 -22.20
N LYS A 15 3.21 4.66 -21.63
CA LYS A 15 4.05 3.50 -21.97
C LYS A 15 3.20 2.26 -22.35
N SER A 16 1.89 2.40 -22.45
CA SER A 16 0.94 1.27 -22.44
C SER A 16 1.02 0.38 -23.66
N GLU A 17 1.35 0.92 -24.84
CA GLU A 17 1.55 0.11 -26.05
C GLU A 17 2.80 -0.77 -25.95
N GLN A 18 3.88 -0.24 -25.36
CA GLN A 18 5.15 -0.96 -25.21
C GLN A 18 5.07 -2.09 -24.17
N PHE A 19 4.21 -1.95 -23.15
CA PHE A 19 4.10 -2.90 -22.03
C PHE A 19 2.72 -3.54 -21.90
N LYS A 20 1.94 -3.55 -22.98
CA LYS A 20 0.61 -4.19 -23.02
C LYS A 20 0.74 -5.66 -22.61
N GLY A 21 0.03 -6.06 -21.55
CA GLY A 21 0.08 -7.42 -20.99
C GLY A 21 1.08 -7.66 -19.85
N TYR A 22 1.93 -6.68 -19.50
CA TYR A 22 2.91 -6.82 -18.42
C TYR A 22 2.30 -6.46 -17.05
N SER A 23 1.52 -7.37 -16.47
CA SER A 23 0.90 -7.18 -15.14
C SER A 23 1.93 -6.87 -14.04
N LYS A 24 3.11 -7.51 -14.08
CA LYS A 24 4.23 -7.23 -13.17
C LYS A 24 4.79 -5.81 -13.31
N TYR A 25 4.85 -5.29 -14.54
CA TYR A 25 5.28 -3.91 -14.78
C TYR A 25 4.29 -2.91 -14.18
N LYS A 26 2.99 -3.16 -14.34
CA LYS A 26 1.93 -2.35 -13.74
C LYS A 26 2.08 -2.25 -12.21
N GLY A 27 2.32 -3.37 -11.55
CA GLY A 27 2.59 -3.42 -10.10
C GLY A 27 3.82 -2.63 -9.71
N LYS A 28 4.95 -2.84 -10.42
CA LYS A 28 6.19 -2.11 -10.17
C LYS A 28 5.99 -0.59 -10.27
N VAL A 29 5.35 -0.10 -11.32
CA VAL A 29 5.08 1.35 -11.51
C VAL A 29 4.28 1.93 -10.34
N ALA A 30 3.28 1.20 -9.85
CA ALA A 30 2.50 1.67 -8.70
C ALA A 30 3.32 1.70 -7.40
N ASN A 31 4.15 0.69 -7.15
CA ASN A 31 5.02 0.67 -5.96
C ASN A 31 6.07 1.80 -6.00
N GLU A 32 6.70 2.05 -7.15
CA GLU A 32 7.67 3.15 -7.30
C GLU A 32 7.00 4.51 -7.11
N LEU A 33 5.83 4.73 -7.72
CA LEU A 33 5.09 5.97 -7.53
C LEU A 33 4.65 6.14 -6.06
N LEU A 34 4.19 5.06 -5.42
CA LEU A 34 3.83 5.10 -4.01
C LEU A 34 5.04 5.45 -3.14
N LYS A 35 6.21 4.84 -3.39
CA LYS A 35 7.48 5.15 -2.71
C LYS A 35 7.81 6.63 -2.78
N ASP A 36 7.73 7.23 -3.97
CA ASP A 36 8.01 8.65 -4.18
C ASP A 36 7.01 9.54 -3.41
N GLU A 37 5.73 9.22 -3.46
CA GLU A 37 4.68 10.03 -2.84
C GLU A 37 4.71 9.93 -1.30
N VAL A 38 5.00 8.75 -0.75
CA VAL A 38 5.26 8.59 0.69
C VAL A 38 6.49 9.41 1.07
N SER A 39 7.60 9.30 0.32
CA SER A 39 8.83 10.06 0.59
C SER A 39 8.59 11.57 0.57
N ASN A 40 7.75 12.06 -0.35
CA ASN A 40 7.38 13.46 -0.43
C ASN A 40 6.58 13.92 0.80
N VAL A 41 5.63 13.11 1.29
CA VAL A 41 4.89 13.40 2.52
C VAL A 41 5.82 13.46 3.73
N LEU A 42 6.74 12.49 3.86
CA LEU A 42 7.71 12.46 4.96
C LEU A 42 8.60 13.72 4.96
N LYS A 43 9.15 14.09 3.79
CA LYS A 43 10.01 15.29 3.63
C LYS A 43 9.24 16.58 3.90
N LYS A 44 8.04 16.73 3.33
CA LYS A 44 7.18 17.91 3.50
C LYS A 44 6.87 18.19 4.96
N ASN A 45 6.70 17.13 5.76
CA ASN A 45 6.37 17.22 7.18
C ASN A 45 7.59 17.09 8.11
N SER A 46 8.80 17.08 7.55
CA SER A 46 10.07 16.94 8.30
C SER A 46 10.07 15.77 9.28
N LEU A 47 9.48 14.64 8.87
CA LEU A 47 9.43 13.44 9.70
C LEU A 47 10.80 12.73 9.70
N PRO A 48 11.25 12.17 10.84
CA PRO A 48 12.54 11.49 10.99
C PRO A 48 12.49 10.06 10.42
N PHE A 49 11.92 9.92 9.23
CA PHE A 49 11.70 8.63 8.58
C PHE A 49 12.14 8.68 7.13
N LYS A 50 12.45 7.51 6.58
CA LYS A 50 12.64 7.29 5.15
C LYS A 50 11.81 6.13 4.64
N VAL A 51 11.78 5.99 3.33
CA VAL A 51 11.09 4.89 2.66
C VAL A 51 12.12 3.90 2.13
N SER A 52 11.86 2.61 2.26
CA SER A 52 12.71 1.57 1.70
C SER A 52 12.70 1.56 0.17
N GLU A 53 13.57 0.74 -0.43
CA GLU A 53 13.32 0.22 -1.78
C GLU A 53 12.01 -0.57 -1.82
N ILE A 54 11.42 -0.71 -3.02
CA ILE A 54 10.26 -1.58 -3.21
C ILE A 54 10.68 -3.03 -2.99
N ASN A 55 9.74 -3.90 -2.59
CA ASN A 55 9.99 -5.33 -2.36
C ASN A 55 11.09 -5.55 -1.30
N ALA A 56 10.95 -4.90 -0.16
CA ALA A 56 11.91 -4.92 0.93
C ALA A 56 11.70 -6.11 1.88
N PHE A 57 12.77 -6.47 2.59
CA PHE A 57 12.76 -7.54 3.58
C PHE A 57 13.00 -7.02 4.99
N VAL A 58 12.49 -7.75 5.97
CA VAL A 58 12.69 -7.45 7.40
C VAL A 58 13.36 -8.64 8.07
N ALA A 59 14.45 -8.39 8.79
CA ALA A 59 15.20 -9.41 9.51
C ALA A 59 14.31 -10.14 10.54
N GLY A 60 14.26 -11.47 10.42
CA GLY A 60 13.42 -12.35 11.23
C GLY A 60 12.05 -12.68 10.62
N SER A 61 11.71 -12.08 9.48
CA SER A 61 10.52 -12.41 8.68
C SER A 61 10.94 -13.10 7.38
N LYS A 62 10.14 -14.07 6.92
CA LYS A 62 10.39 -14.77 5.64
C LYS A 62 9.67 -14.12 4.45
N PHE A 63 8.83 -13.12 4.68
CA PHE A 63 8.04 -12.46 3.64
C PHE A 63 8.77 -11.25 3.04
N GLU A 64 8.43 -10.96 1.79
CA GLU A 64 8.72 -9.71 1.07
C GLU A 64 7.58 -8.72 1.30
N TYR A 65 7.92 -7.43 1.43
CA TYR A 65 6.97 -6.35 1.67
C TYR A 65 7.05 -5.31 0.55
N ASP A 66 5.90 -4.86 0.05
CA ASP A 66 5.86 -3.89 -1.06
C ASP A 66 6.64 -2.60 -0.72
N LEU A 67 6.45 -2.06 0.49
CA LEU A 67 7.12 -0.84 0.95
C LEU A 67 7.20 -0.76 2.48
N LEU A 68 8.31 -0.23 3.01
CA LEU A 68 8.50 0.04 4.43
C LEU A 68 8.71 1.54 4.68
N ILE A 69 8.13 2.05 5.76
CA ILE A 69 8.57 3.30 6.40
C ILE A 69 9.54 2.92 7.51
N LEU A 70 10.72 3.53 7.49
CA LEU A 70 11.86 3.19 8.34
C LEU A 70 12.33 4.43 9.11
N LYS A 71 13.05 4.24 10.22
CA LYS A 71 13.89 5.31 10.79
C LYS A 71 14.86 5.85 9.73
N ASP A 72 15.18 7.15 9.79
CA ASP A 72 16.03 7.82 8.81
C ASP A 72 17.44 7.21 8.71
N ASP A 73 18.00 6.77 9.83
CA ASP A 73 19.31 6.14 9.96
C ASP A 73 19.30 4.62 9.67
N ALA A 74 18.15 4.02 9.41
CA ALA A 74 18.00 2.57 9.21
C ALA A 74 18.82 2.07 8.00
N ASN A 75 19.71 1.11 8.21
CA ASN A 75 20.49 0.52 7.12
C ASN A 75 20.09 -0.94 6.93
N SER A 76 19.99 -1.37 5.68
CA SER A 76 19.78 -2.78 5.37
C SER A 76 21.10 -3.54 5.48
N ASP A 77 21.05 -4.74 6.05
CA ASP A 77 22.11 -5.74 5.95
C ASP A 77 21.65 -6.83 5.00
N ASN A 78 22.40 -7.08 3.92
CA ASN A 78 22.07 -8.08 2.89
C ASN A 78 20.58 -8.03 2.45
N PHE A 79 20.11 -6.83 2.10
CA PHE A 79 18.74 -6.54 1.62
C PHE A 79 17.62 -6.58 2.68
N ALA A 80 17.93 -6.89 3.95
CA ALA A 80 16.95 -6.91 5.03
C ALA A 80 17.18 -5.77 6.04
N TYR A 81 16.11 -5.06 6.40
CA TYR A 81 16.12 -4.06 7.47
C TYR A 81 15.86 -4.70 8.82
N LYS A 82 16.44 -4.13 9.89
CA LYS A 82 16.14 -4.59 11.24
C LYS A 82 14.67 -4.29 11.59
N ASN A 83 14.00 -5.23 12.25
CA ASN A 83 12.60 -5.06 12.64
C ASN A 83 12.38 -3.86 13.59
N GLU A 84 13.37 -3.51 14.41
CA GLU A 84 13.36 -2.35 15.31
C GLU A 84 13.36 -0.99 14.58
N ASP A 85 13.78 -0.98 13.31
CA ASP A 85 13.83 0.24 12.49
C ASP A 85 12.59 0.43 11.63
N VAL A 86 11.72 -0.59 11.56
CA VAL A 86 10.47 -0.53 10.81
C VAL A 86 9.43 0.24 11.61
N LYS A 87 8.95 1.35 11.05
CA LYS A 87 7.84 2.13 11.59
C LYS A 87 6.49 1.65 11.07
N ALA A 88 6.41 1.41 9.77
CA ALA A 88 5.19 0.95 9.12
C ALA A 88 5.48 0.05 7.93
N ILE A 89 4.55 -0.84 7.63
CA ILE A 89 4.52 -1.63 6.40
C ILE A 89 3.34 -1.13 5.56
N ILE A 90 3.56 -0.94 4.26
CA ILE A 90 2.50 -0.60 3.31
C ILE A 90 2.40 -1.71 2.26
N GLU A 91 1.25 -2.39 2.23
CA GLU A 91 0.87 -3.31 1.16
C GLU A 91 0.20 -2.51 0.04
N CYS A 92 0.59 -2.74 -1.21
CA CYS A 92 0.12 -2.00 -2.37
C CYS A 92 -0.54 -2.93 -3.40
N LYS A 93 -1.69 -2.51 -3.91
CA LYS A 93 -2.41 -3.21 -4.96
C LYS A 93 -2.91 -2.25 -6.02
N VAL A 94 -2.53 -2.48 -7.28
CA VAL A 94 -3.02 -1.64 -8.38
C VAL A 94 -4.55 -1.74 -8.53
N ASN A 95 -5.04 -2.98 -8.51
CA ASN A 95 -6.46 -3.27 -8.47
C ASN A 95 -6.77 -3.95 -7.14
N GLY A 96 -8.00 -3.84 -6.67
CA GLY A 96 -8.46 -4.55 -5.48
C GLY A 96 -8.27 -6.05 -5.44
N LEU A 97 -8.52 -6.63 -4.27
CA LEU A 97 -8.41 -8.07 -4.04
C LEU A 97 -9.60 -8.81 -4.67
N TYR A 98 -9.32 -9.75 -5.57
CA TYR A 98 -10.34 -10.56 -6.23
C TYR A 98 -10.85 -11.73 -5.36
N ASP A 99 -10.03 -12.18 -4.40
CA ASP A 99 -10.39 -13.14 -3.37
C ASP A 99 -10.01 -12.55 -2.00
N PRO A 100 -10.82 -11.63 -1.45
CA PRO A 100 -10.46 -10.92 -0.23
C PRO A 100 -10.20 -11.86 0.94
N GLU A 101 -10.89 -13.00 1.06
CA GLU A 101 -10.67 -13.90 2.19
C GLU A 101 -9.25 -14.47 2.15
N LYS A 102 -8.89 -15.14 1.06
CA LYS A 102 -7.57 -15.76 0.91
C LYS A 102 -6.44 -14.74 0.83
N ASN A 103 -6.65 -13.63 0.11
CA ASN A 103 -5.61 -12.63 -0.06
C ASN A 103 -5.33 -11.90 1.26
N THR A 104 -6.36 -11.57 2.04
CA THR A 104 -6.16 -10.95 3.37
C THR A 104 -5.55 -11.92 4.38
N ASP A 105 -5.78 -13.24 4.26
CA ASP A 105 -5.05 -14.22 5.08
C ASP A 105 -3.55 -14.18 4.79
N SER A 106 -3.16 -14.08 3.52
CA SER A 106 -1.75 -14.01 3.14
C SER A 106 -1.11 -12.72 3.65
N ILE A 107 -1.79 -11.58 3.47
CA ILE A 107 -1.32 -10.28 3.98
C ILE A 107 -1.19 -10.34 5.50
N ALA A 108 -2.23 -10.80 6.21
CA ALA A 108 -2.23 -10.87 7.67
C ALA A 108 -1.10 -11.74 8.21
N LYS A 109 -0.79 -12.88 7.57
CA LYS A 109 0.35 -13.72 7.96
C LYS A 109 1.67 -12.95 7.90
N ALA A 110 1.91 -12.20 6.82
CA ALA A 110 3.13 -11.43 6.66
C ALA A 110 3.23 -10.31 7.71
N ILE A 111 2.18 -9.50 7.84
CA ILE A 111 2.18 -8.36 8.77
C ILE A 111 2.29 -8.82 10.23
N ASN A 112 1.56 -9.86 10.61
CA ASN A 112 1.60 -10.37 11.98
C ASN A 112 2.94 -11.05 12.30
N GLU A 113 3.69 -11.55 11.31
CA GLU A 113 5.05 -12.06 11.53
C GLU A 113 6.00 -10.95 11.97
N VAL A 114 5.99 -9.78 11.29
CA VAL A 114 6.80 -8.64 11.72
C VAL A 114 6.33 -8.11 13.07
N ARG A 115 5.02 -8.03 13.30
CA ARG A 115 4.47 -7.53 14.57
C ARG A 115 4.78 -8.43 15.77
N ARG A 116 5.03 -9.71 15.54
CA ARG A 116 5.55 -10.61 16.58
C ARG A 116 6.97 -10.21 17.01
N LEU A 117 7.76 -9.64 16.10
CA LEU A 117 9.13 -9.16 16.34
C LEU A 117 9.13 -7.73 16.91
N ASN A 118 8.30 -6.85 16.35
CA ASN A 118 8.14 -5.46 16.78
C ASN A 118 6.65 -5.08 16.77
N LYS A 119 6.04 -4.98 17.96
CA LYS A 119 4.59 -4.76 18.13
C LYS A 119 4.12 -3.38 17.68
N ASP A 120 5.02 -2.41 17.55
CA ASP A 120 4.69 -1.01 17.27
C ASP A 120 4.64 -0.72 15.76
N VAL A 121 4.82 -1.74 14.92
CA VAL A 121 4.76 -1.60 13.46
C VAL A 121 3.32 -1.32 13.00
N ALA A 122 3.11 -0.14 12.43
CA ALA A 122 1.84 0.21 11.80
C ALA A 122 1.65 -0.56 10.47
N PHE A 123 0.39 -0.71 10.05
CA PHE A 123 0.08 -1.36 8.78
C PHE A 123 -0.89 -0.52 7.94
N GLY A 124 -0.45 -0.23 6.71
CA GLY A 124 -1.23 0.42 5.67
C GLY A 124 -1.54 -0.55 4.53
N TYR A 125 -2.77 -0.56 4.05
CA TYR A 125 -3.14 -1.16 2.77
C TYR A 125 -3.56 -0.05 1.82
N VAL A 126 -2.90 0.04 0.67
CA VAL A 126 -3.21 0.99 -0.39
C VAL A 126 -3.66 0.24 -1.63
N THR A 127 -4.77 0.69 -2.20
CA THR A 127 -5.19 0.25 -3.53
C THR A 127 -5.46 1.41 -4.46
N PHE A 128 -4.91 1.36 -5.68
CA PHE A 128 -5.05 2.44 -6.65
C PHE A 128 -6.46 2.50 -7.26
N SER A 129 -7.09 1.35 -7.45
CA SER A 129 -8.40 1.23 -8.09
C SER A 129 -9.17 0.04 -7.55
N GLU A 130 -10.30 0.32 -6.91
CA GLU A 130 -11.27 -0.69 -6.48
C GLU A 130 -12.52 -0.67 -7.34
N VAL A 131 -13.06 -1.85 -7.66
CA VAL A 131 -14.32 -1.95 -8.40
C VAL A 131 -15.47 -2.10 -7.42
N VAL A 132 -16.35 -1.11 -7.43
CA VAL A 132 -17.64 -1.13 -6.74
C VAL A 132 -18.71 -1.57 -7.74
N PRO A 133 -19.39 -2.70 -7.50
CA PRO A 133 -20.39 -3.21 -8.43
C PRO A 133 -21.62 -2.29 -8.52
N LYS A 134 -22.30 -2.30 -9.67
CA LYS A 134 -23.56 -1.54 -9.90
C LYS A 134 -24.77 -2.14 -9.19
N LYS A 135 -24.79 -3.46 -9.04
CA LYS A 135 -25.92 -4.21 -8.50
C LYS A 135 -25.67 -4.49 -7.04
N GLU A 136 -26.64 -4.19 -6.18
CA GLU A 136 -26.56 -4.48 -4.74
C GLU A 136 -26.38 -5.98 -4.44
N THR A 137 -26.84 -6.85 -5.33
CA THR A 137 -26.69 -8.31 -5.19
C THR A 137 -25.28 -8.81 -5.52
N SER A 138 -24.39 -7.94 -6.03
CA SER A 138 -23.02 -8.29 -6.38
C SER A 138 -22.08 -8.10 -5.20
N VAL A 139 -21.00 -8.89 -5.17
CA VAL A 139 -20.03 -8.84 -4.08
C VAL A 139 -19.25 -7.52 -4.08
N HIS A 140 -19.32 -6.78 -2.98
CA HIS A 140 -18.51 -5.58 -2.74
C HIS A 140 -17.15 -5.97 -2.16
N TYR A 141 -16.18 -6.28 -3.04
CA TYR A 141 -14.86 -6.75 -2.63
C TYR A 141 -14.08 -5.77 -1.74
N TRP A 142 -14.29 -4.46 -1.91
CA TRP A 142 -13.70 -3.46 -1.01
C TRP A 142 -14.23 -3.57 0.42
N ASP A 143 -15.52 -3.79 0.60
CA ASP A 143 -16.12 -3.95 1.93
C ASP A 143 -15.66 -5.24 2.61
N LEU A 144 -15.53 -6.32 1.83
CA LEU A 144 -14.95 -7.57 2.32
C LEU A 144 -13.46 -7.40 2.68
N THR A 145 -12.69 -6.69 1.88
CA THR A 145 -11.27 -6.39 2.16
C THR A 145 -11.15 -5.61 3.47
N LYS A 146 -11.95 -4.55 3.66
CA LYS A 146 -12.00 -3.80 4.92
C LYS A 146 -12.36 -4.69 6.10
N LYS A 147 -13.43 -5.47 5.97
CA LYS A 147 -13.89 -6.38 7.01
C LYS A 147 -12.79 -7.36 7.42
N PHE A 148 -12.20 -8.07 6.46
CA PHE A 148 -11.23 -9.12 6.75
C PHE A 148 -9.90 -8.56 7.25
N LEU A 149 -9.38 -7.45 6.70
CA LEU A 149 -8.14 -6.86 7.23
C LEU A 149 -8.33 -6.31 8.64
N HIS A 150 -9.44 -5.63 8.96
CA HIS A 150 -9.71 -5.19 10.33
C HIS A 150 -9.85 -6.37 11.32
N GLN A 151 -10.37 -7.52 10.86
CA GLN A 151 -10.47 -8.72 11.69
C GLN A 151 -9.14 -9.43 11.90
N LYS A 152 -8.28 -9.49 10.87
CA LYS A 152 -7.06 -10.31 10.85
C LYS A 152 -5.79 -9.54 11.23
N VAL A 153 -5.83 -8.21 11.11
CA VAL A 153 -4.70 -7.31 11.36
C VAL A 153 -5.17 -6.14 12.22
N THR A 154 -4.85 -6.19 13.52
CA THR A 154 -5.24 -5.17 14.49
C THR A 154 -4.74 -3.78 14.07
N TYR A 155 -5.56 -2.74 14.20
CA TYR A 155 -5.20 -1.36 13.83
C TYR A 155 -4.67 -1.23 12.39
N SER A 156 -5.27 -1.94 11.43
CA SER A 156 -4.97 -1.74 10.02
C SER A 156 -5.57 -0.42 9.50
N HIS A 157 -4.84 0.26 8.61
CA HIS A 157 -5.29 1.50 7.95
C HIS A 157 -5.41 1.26 6.47
N LEU A 158 -6.59 1.53 5.91
CA LEU A 158 -6.93 1.15 4.55
C LEU A 158 -7.23 2.41 3.73
N PHE A 159 -6.66 2.47 2.52
CA PHE A 159 -6.76 3.62 1.64
C PHE A 159 -7.02 3.17 0.19
N ALA A 160 -8.19 3.46 -0.33
CA ALA A 160 -8.51 3.28 -1.74
C ALA A 160 -8.38 4.63 -2.45
N VAL A 161 -7.42 4.75 -3.36
CA VAL A 161 -7.16 6.00 -4.09
C VAL A 161 -8.35 6.36 -4.96
N THR A 162 -8.94 5.36 -5.63
CA THR A 162 -10.18 5.52 -6.38
C THR A 162 -11.10 4.33 -6.21
N LEU A 163 -12.39 4.62 -6.17
CA LEU A 163 -13.47 3.65 -6.33
C LEU A 163 -14.09 3.85 -7.71
N ARG A 164 -14.31 2.75 -8.43
CA ARG A 164 -14.80 2.78 -9.80
C ARG A 164 -15.96 1.82 -10.00
N THR A 165 -16.83 2.15 -10.93
CA THR A 165 -17.91 1.28 -11.37
C THR A 165 -17.83 1.13 -12.89
N GLY A 166 -17.35 -0.04 -13.35
CA GLY A 166 -16.84 -0.18 -14.71
C GLY A 166 -15.69 0.80 -14.94
N ASN A 167 -15.76 1.58 -16.01
CA ASN A 167 -14.73 2.59 -16.32
C ASN A 167 -14.95 3.95 -15.62
N LYS A 168 -16.09 4.15 -14.94
CA LYS A 168 -16.41 5.44 -14.30
C LYS A 168 -15.81 5.52 -12.90
N VAL A 169 -15.10 6.59 -12.58
CA VAL A 169 -14.70 6.91 -11.20
C VAL A 169 -15.94 7.42 -10.45
N ILE A 170 -16.25 6.80 -9.31
CA ILE A 170 -17.36 7.19 -8.45
C ILE A 170 -16.90 7.93 -7.20
N ASP A 171 -15.67 7.67 -6.75
CA ASP A 171 -15.03 8.36 -5.63
C ASP A 171 -13.51 8.36 -5.83
N SER A 172 -12.84 9.40 -5.37
CA SER A 172 -11.40 9.52 -5.40
C SER A 172 -10.87 10.35 -4.24
N THR A 173 -9.82 9.87 -3.60
CA THR A 173 -9.15 10.58 -2.51
C THR A 173 -8.29 11.73 -3.02
N THR A 174 -8.14 12.76 -2.19
CA THR A 174 -7.27 13.92 -2.46
C THR A 174 -5.82 13.66 -2.02
N PRO A 175 -4.85 14.47 -2.50
CA PRO A 175 -3.49 14.47 -1.94
C PRO A 175 -3.46 14.68 -0.42
N GLU A 176 -4.35 15.51 0.11
CA GLU A 176 -4.47 15.79 1.54
C GLU A 176 -4.97 14.56 2.33
N ASP A 177 -5.88 13.77 1.75
CA ASP A 177 -6.32 12.50 2.36
C ASP A 177 -5.18 11.48 2.40
N PHE A 178 -4.38 11.41 1.33
CA PHE A 178 -3.21 10.55 1.28
C PHE A 178 -2.15 10.98 2.30
N GLU A 179 -1.90 12.28 2.43
CA GLU A 179 -1.00 12.81 3.45
C GLU A 179 -1.47 12.44 4.86
N LYS A 180 -2.76 12.63 5.18
CA LYS A 180 -3.33 12.21 6.48
C LYS A 180 -3.15 10.71 6.72
N PHE A 181 -3.34 9.88 5.70
CA PHE A 181 -3.12 8.44 5.79
C PHE A 181 -1.66 8.10 6.15
N ILE A 182 -0.68 8.73 5.51
CA ILE A 182 0.74 8.51 5.81
C ILE A 182 1.12 9.03 7.20
N LEU A 183 0.64 10.21 7.58
CA LEU A 183 0.88 10.77 8.92
C LEU A 183 0.32 9.84 10.01
N LYS A 184 -0.83 9.21 9.78
CA LYS A 184 -1.41 8.23 10.70
C LYS A 184 -0.53 6.99 10.87
N LEU A 185 0.09 6.49 9.79
CA LEU A 185 1.04 5.37 9.88
C LEU A 185 2.30 5.74 10.67
N CYS A 186 2.69 7.02 10.66
CA CYS A 186 3.88 7.51 11.36
C CYS A 186 3.63 7.83 12.83
N SER A 187 2.37 7.98 13.26
CA SER A 187 2.01 8.37 14.63
C SER A 187 1.56 7.23 15.54
N CYS A 188 1.35 6.03 14.98
CA CYS A 188 0.98 4.82 15.74
C CYS A 188 2.09 4.35 16.67
#